data_AF-A0A850QTD8-F1
#
_entry.id   AF-A0A850QTD8-F1
#
_cell.length_a   1.000
_cell.length_b   1.000
_cell.length_c   1.000
_cell.angle_alpha   90.00
_cell.angle_beta   90.00
_cell.angle_gamma   90.00
#
_symmetry.space_group_name_H-M   'P 1'
#
loop_
_entity.id
_entity.type
_entity.pdbx_description
1 polymer ?
#
loop_
_entity_poly.entity_id
_entity_poly.type
_entity_poly.pdbx_seq_one_letter_code
_entity_poly.pdbx_strand_id
1 'polypeptide(L)'
;QYTYIRYRDGSEELYDRNLDPNEHHNLASDPNYQVIKQAMKQWLPVNNALPYGMVDFDKEGGDFITRILAGFEKEGIPTNLL
;
A
#
# COMPACT_ATOMS: atom_id res chain seq x y z
N GLN A 1 5.80 -19.91 -4.06
CA GLN A 1 4.51 -19.19 -4.15
C GLN A 1 4.86 -17.71 -4.27
N TYR A 2 4.13 -16.92 -5.05
CA TYR A 2 4.42 -15.48 -5.18
C TYR A 2 3.41 -14.63 -4.43
N THR A 3 3.90 -13.56 -3.81
CA THR A 3 3.09 -12.47 -3.22
C THR A 3 3.34 -11.21 -4.04
N TYR A 4 2.28 -10.56 -4.52
CA TYR A 4 2.36 -9.29 -5.25
C TYR A 4 1.52 -8.24 -4.54
N ILE A 5 2.11 -7.08 -4.29
CA ILE A 5 1.46 -5.93 -3.65
C ILE A 5 1.65 -4.73 -4.57
N ARG A 6 0.60 -3.94 -4.74
CA ARG A 6 0.64 -2.65 -5.42
C ARG A 6 0.03 -1.60 -4.53
N TYR A 7 0.81 -0.59 -4.18
CA TYR A 7 0.35 0.51 -3.33
C TYR A 7 -0.35 1.59 -4.16
N ARG A 8 -1.05 2.48 -3.43
CA ARG A 8 -1.81 3.59 -4.01
C ARG A 8 -0.93 4.57 -4.79
N ASP A 9 0.30 4.81 -4.33
CA ASP A 9 1.27 5.67 -4.99
C ASP A 9 1.87 5.06 -6.27
N GLY A 10 1.50 3.82 -6.59
CA GLY A 10 1.95 3.10 -7.77
C GLY A 10 3.23 2.28 -7.54
N SER A 11 3.83 2.33 -6.35
CA SER A 11 4.92 1.43 -5.99
C SER A 11 4.44 -0.03 -5.95
N GLU A 12 5.35 -0.94 -6.27
CA GLU A 12 5.07 -2.36 -6.44
C GLU A 12 6.07 -3.19 -5.62
N GLU A 13 5.58 -4.27 -5.02
CA GLU A 13 6.39 -5.30 -4.36
C GLU A 13 6.06 -6.68 -4.94
N LEU A 14 7.08 -7.52 -5.09
CA LEU A 14 6.95 -8.91 -5.51
C LEU A 14 7.93 -9.78 -4.72
N TYR A 15 7.43 -10.86 -4.13
CA TYR A 15 8.22 -11.80 -3.33
C TYR A 15 8.05 -13.23 -3.83
N ASP A 16 9.16 -13.97 -3.93
CA ASP A 16 9.13 -15.43 -4.09
C ASP A 16 9.23 -16.09 -2.72
N ARG A 17 8.10 -16.49 -2.14
CA ARG A 17 8.05 -17.10 -0.80
C ARG A 17 8.78 -18.43 -0.69
N ASN A 18 9.15 -19.06 -1.81
CA ASN A 18 9.96 -20.28 -1.77
C ASN A 18 11.44 -19.96 -1.49
N LEU A 19 11.92 -18.84 -2.01
CA LEU A 19 13.32 -18.39 -1.88
C LEU A 19 13.50 -17.43 -0.72
N ASP A 20 12.46 -16.66 -0.41
CA ASP A 20 12.43 -15.66 0.64
C ASP A 20 11.15 -15.79 1.49
N PRO A 21 11.11 -16.75 2.43
CA PRO A 21 9.93 -17.02 3.26
C PRO A 21 9.50 -15.83 4.14
N ASN A 22 10.41 -14.88 4.38
CA ASN A 22 10.20 -13.71 5.22
C ASN A 22 9.97 -12.42 4.42
N GLU A 23 9.94 -12.50 3.08
CA GLU A 23 9.59 -11.37 2.19
C GLU A 23 10.47 -10.12 2.40
N HIS A 24 11.77 -10.31 2.60
CA HIS A 24 12.74 -9.23 2.79
C HIS A 24 13.26 -8.62 1.47
N HIS A 25 13.17 -9.35 0.36
CA HIS A 25 13.77 -8.97 -0.92
C HIS A 25 12.71 -8.69 -1.99
N ASN A 26 12.46 -7.41 -2.24
CA ASN A 26 11.52 -6.98 -3.28
C ASN A 26 12.10 -7.21 -4.69
N LEU A 27 11.46 -8.07 -5.48
CA LEU A 27 11.81 -8.43 -6.86
C LEU A 27 11.07 -7.59 -7.92
N ALA A 28 10.21 -6.64 -7.55
CA ALA A 28 9.31 -5.97 -8.48
C ALA A 28 10.02 -5.17 -9.60
N SER A 29 11.23 -4.69 -9.33
CA SER A 29 12.08 -3.98 -10.30
C SER A 29 13.00 -4.90 -11.11
N ASP A 30 13.09 -6.19 -10.77
CA ASP A 30 13.94 -7.14 -11.49
C ASP A 30 13.32 -7.47 -12.86
N PRO A 31 14.05 -7.26 -13.98
CA PRO A 31 13.58 -7.61 -15.33
C PRO A 31 13.20 -9.09 -15.49
N ASN A 32 13.86 -10.00 -14.76
CA ASN A 32 13.63 -11.44 -14.88
C ASN A 32 12.24 -11.86 -14.36
N TYR A 33 11.64 -11.05 -13.49
CA TYR A 33 10.35 -11.35 -12.86
C TYR A 33 9.17 -10.57 -13.47
N GLN A 34 9.38 -9.81 -14.55
CA GLN A 34 8.32 -8.98 -15.15
C GLN A 34 7.12 -9.80 -15.61
N VAL A 35 7.34 -10.98 -16.21
CA VAL A 35 6.26 -11.85 -16.68
C VAL A 35 5.37 -12.30 -15.50
N ILE A 36 5.99 -12.72 -14.39
CA ILE A 36 5.27 -13.14 -13.18
C ILE A 36 4.55 -11.95 -12.55
N LYS A 37 5.20 -10.78 -12.47
CA LYS A 37 4.58 -9.56 -11.95
C LYS A 37 3.32 -9.17 -12.72
N GLN A 38 3.38 -9.17 -14.06
CA GLN A 38 2.23 -8.88 -14.90
C GLN A 38 1.12 -9.92 -14.74
N ALA A 39 1.49 -11.21 -14.66
CA ALA A 39 0.54 -12.28 -14.42
C ALA A 39 -0.10 -12.22 -13.03
N MET A 40 0.57 -11.68 -12.01
CA MET A 40 -0.04 -11.46 -10.69
C MET A 40 -0.96 -10.23 -10.69
N LYS A 41 -0.55 -9.17 -11.38
CA LYS A 41 -1.29 -7.90 -11.48
C LYS A 41 -2.70 -8.05 -12.03
N GLN A 42 -2.94 -9.03 -12.91
CA GLN A 42 -4.27 -9.30 -13.47
C GLN A 42 -5.32 -9.69 -12.41
N TRP A 43 -4.88 -10.15 -11.23
CA TRP A 43 -5.77 -10.54 -10.13
C TRP A 43 -6.14 -9.37 -9.22
N LEU A 44 -5.53 -8.20 -9.40
CA LEU A 44 -5.94 -7.01 -8.69
C LEU A 44 -7.29 -6.51 -9.20
N PRO A 45 -8.16 -5.99 -8.30
CA PRO A 45 -9.39 -5.36 -8.74
C PRO A 45 -9.09 -4.14 -9.62
N VAL A 46 -9.90 -3.93 -10.64
CA VAL A 46 -9.83 -2.73 -11.49
C VAL A 46 -10.18 -1.48 -10.70
N ASN A 47 -11.13 -1.59 -9.77
CA ASN A 47 -11.57 -0.53 -8.87
C ASN A 47 -11.26 -0.92 -7.43
N ASN A 48 -10.36 -0.17 -6.77
CA ASN A 48 -10.05 -0.37 -5.37
C ASN A 48 -11.24 0.08 -4.50
N ALA A 49 -11.54 -0.69 -3.45
CA ALA A 49 -12.52 -0.29 -2.47
C ALA A 49 -11.99 0.88 -1.62
N LEU A 50 -12.85 1.86 -1.37
CA LEU A 50 -12.56 2.89 -0.38
C LEU A 50 -12.87 2.35 1.02
N PRO A 51 -12.19 2.86 2.06
CA PRO A 51 -12.60 2.64 3.44
C PRO A 51 -14.05 3.08 3.67
N TYR A 52 -14.72 2.44 4.63
CA TYR A 52 -16.11 2.74 4.95
C TYR A 52 -16.32 4.24 5.25
N GLY A 53 -17.31 4.84 4.60
CA GLY A 53 -17.65 6.26 4.76
C GLY A 53 -16.76 7.23 3.98
N MET A 54 -15.76 6.76 3.23
CA MET A 54 -14.95 7.61 2.36
C MET A 54 -15.53 7.67 0.94
N VAL A 55 -15.51 8.87 0.35
CA VAL A 55 -15.93 9.13 -1.05
C VAL A 55 -14.73 9.22 -2.00
N ASP A 56 -13.55 9.53 -1.46
CA ASP A 56 -12.27 9.63 -2.15
C ASP A 56 -11.16 9.66 -1.08
N PHE A 57 -9.93 9.30 -1.46
CA PHE A 57 -8.78 9.43 -0.58
C PHE A 57 -8.24 10.87 -0.47
N ASP A 58 -8.45 11.71 -1.48
CA ASP A 58 -7.84 13.04 -1.56
C ASP A 58 -8.83 14.19 -1.24
N LYS A 59 -10.15 13.93 -1.32
CA LYS A 59 -11.18 14.91 -0.94
C LYS A 59 -11.38 14.90 0.57
N GLU A 60 -11.96 15.98 1.10
CA GLU A 60 -12.30 16.09 2.53
C GLU A 60 -11.08 15.98 3.47
N GLY A 61 -9.91 16.49 3.06
CA GLY A 61 -8.72 16.58 3.90
C GLY A 61 -7.93 15.28 4.09
N GLY A 62 -8.06 14.33 3.16
CA GLY A 62 -7.29 13.08 3.17
C GLY A 62 -7.97 11.92 3.88
N ASP A 63 -7.26 10.79 3.98
CA ASP A 63 -7.70 9.62 4.74
C ASP A 63 -7.67 9.85 6.26
N PHE A 64 -8.14 8.86 7.03
CA PHE A 64 -8.18 8.95 8.50
C PHE A 64 -6.82 9.29 9.10
N ILE A 65 -5.73 8.74 8.57
CA ILE A 65 -4.37 9.00 9.06
C ILE A 65 -3.99 10.45 8.75
N THR A 66 -4.24 10.92 7.53
CA THR A 66 -3.96 12.30 7.10
C THR A 66 -4.67 13.30 8.02
N ARG A 67 -5.95 13.04 8.35
CA ARG A 67 -6.73 13.90 9.25
C ARG A 67 -6.21 13.89 10.69
N ILE A 68 -5.80 12.73 11.20
CA ILE A 68 -5.18 12.61 12.52
C ILE A 68 -3.87 13.40 12.58
N LEU A 69 -3.00 13.23 11.57
CA LEU A 69 -1.73 13.94 11.47
C LEU A 69 -1.93 15.46 11.39
N ALA A 70 -2.86 15.93 10.55
CA ALA A 70 -3.20 17.35 10.47
C ALA A 70 -3.72 17.90 11.82
N GLY A 71 -4.47 17.09 12.58
CA GLY A 71 -4.86 17.40 13.95
C GLY A 71 -3.65 17.56 14.87
N PHE A 72 -2.70 16.61 14.83
CA PHE A 72 -1.48 16.68 15.63
C PHE A 72 -0.58 17.86 15.26
N GLU A 73 -0.46 18.19 13.98
CA GLU A 73 0.29 19.37 13.52
C GLU A 73 -0.32 20.67 14.03
N LYS A 74 -1.66 20.73 14.09
CA LYS A 74 -2.40 21.93 14.51
C LYS A 74 -2.50 22.08 16.03
N GLU A 75 -2.73 20.99 16.75
CA GLU A 75 -3.11 20.98 18.16
C GLU A 75 -2.04 20.35 19.08
N GLY A 76 -0.98 19.79 18.50
CA GLY A 76 0.04 19.01 19.21
C GLY A 76 -0.35 17.54 19.37
N ILE A 77 0.64 16.69 19.67
CA ILE A 77 0.40 15.28 19.98
C ILE A 77 -0.31 15.16 21.35
N PRO A 78 -1.47 14.50 21.44
CA PRO A 78 -2.16 14.27 22.70
C PRO A 78 -1.25 13.59 23.73
N THR A 79 -1.30 14.05 24.99
CA THR A 79 -0.41 13.55 26.06
C THR A 79 -0.61 12.08 26.43
N ASN A 80 -1.75 11.48 26.06
CA ASN A 80 -2.02 10.04 26.24
C ASN A 80 -1.43 9.15 25.14
N LEU A 81 -0.80 9.75 24.12
CA LEU A 81 -0.08 9.05 23.04
C LEU A 81 1.45 9.19 23.15
N LEU A 82 1.93 9.89 24.19
CA LEU A 82 3.35 10.03 24.55
C LEU A 82 3.68 9.08 25.70
#